data_AF-A0A060XR64-F1
#
_entry.id   AF-A0A060XR64-F1
#
_cell.length_a   1.000
_cell.length_b   1.000
_cell.length_c   1.000
_cell.angle_alpha   90.00
_cell.angle_beta   90.00
_cell.angle_gamma   90.00
#
_symmetry.space_group_name_H-M   'P 1'
#
loop_
_entity.id
_entity.type
_entity.pdbx_description
1 polymer ?
#
loop_
_entity_poly.entity_id
_entity_poly.type
_entity_poly.pdbx_seq_one_letter_code
_entity_poly.pdbx_strand_id
1 'polypeptide(L)'
;MPEIKAKLEENNPDRVKPFMAGAQEEIKKIMGNMKNYQFFTGESMNPDGMVGLLDFREDGITPFMTFFKDGLEIEKCVSPFYPSLLMSNNTLML
;
A
#
# COMPACT_ATOMS: atom_id res chain seq x y z
N MET A 1 -12.97 0.38 -1.77
CA MET A 1 -13.19 0.65 -0.32
C MET A 1 -13.97 -0.42 0.42
N PRO A 2 -15.16 -0.88 -0.05
CA PRO A 2 -15.95 -1.86 0.70
C PRO A 2 -15.22 -3.18 0.91
N GLU A 3 -14.43 -3.63 -0.06
CA GLU A 3 -13.62 -4.86 0.07
C GLU A 3 -12.54 -4.77 1.13
N ILE A 4 -11.77 -3.67 1.16
CA ILE A 4 -10.75 -3.44 2.20
C ILE A 4 -11.42 -3.35 3.57
N LYS A 5 -12.57 -2.67 3.66
CA LYS A 5 -13.33 -2.58 4.91
C LYS A 5 -13.76 -3.96 5.40
N ALA A 6 -14.32 -4.82 4.54
CA ALA A 6 -14.72 -6.17 4.89
C ALA A 6 -13.52 -7.02 5.36
N LYS A 7 -12.41 -6.99 4.61
CA LYS A 7 -11.16 -7.67 5.00
C LYS A 7 -10.61 -7.18 6.34
N LEU A 8 -10.70 -5.87 6.61
CA LEU A 8 -10.28 -5.30 7.88
C LEU A 8 -11.22 -5.68 9.02
N GLU A 9 -12.54 -5.70 8.81
CA GLU A 9 -13.50 -6.16 9.82
C GLU A 9 -13.26 -7.63 10.23
N GLU A 10 -12.83 -8.47 9.29
CA GLU A 10 -12.50 -9.89 9.54
C GLU A 10 -11.13 -10.07 10.22
N ASN A 11 -10.08 -9.39 9.74
CA ASN A 11 -8.70 -9.66 10.17
C ASN A 11 -8.20 -8.72 11.27
N ASN A 12 -8.64 -7.46 11.27
CA ASN A 12 -8.17 -6.44 12.19
C ASN A 12 -9.18 -5.27 12.36
N PRO A 13 -10.29 -5.51 13.10
CA PRO A 13 -11.42 -4.58 13.14
C PRO A 13 -11.08 -3.20 13.72
N ASP A 14 -10.05 -3.12 14.57
CA ASP A 14 -9.60 -1.86 15.18
C ASP A 14 -9.03 -0.89 14.13
N ARG A 15 -8.55 -1.40 12.99
CA ARG A 15 -7.97 -0.62 11.89
C ARG A 15 -9.01 0.00 10.96
N VAL A 16 -10.27 -0.44 11.04
CA VAL A 16 -11.34 0.02 10.15
C VAL A 16 -11.57 1.53 10.29
N LYS A 17 -11.72 2.02 11.52
CA LYS A 17 -11.96 3.46 11.79
C LYS A 17 -10.78 4.35 11.33
N PRO A 18 -9.52 4.09 11.74
CA PRO A 18 -8.40 4.92 11.31
C PRO A 18 -8.16 4.82 9.80
N PHE A 19 -8.38 3.67 9.18
CA PHE A 19 -8.29 3.54 7.72
C PHE A 19 -9.32 4.41 7.01
N MET A 20 -10.60 4.34 7.39
CA MET A 20 -11.65 5.12 6.73
C MET A 20 -11.45 6.63 6.89
N ALA A 21 -11.01 7.07 8.07
CA ALA A 21 -10.68 8.48 8.31
C ALA A 21 -9.47 8.94 7.50
N GLY A 22 -8.35 8.21 7.58
CA GLY A 22 -7.12 8.55 6.86
C GLY A 22 -7.28 8.48 5.34
N ALA A 23 -8.01 7.48 4.84
CA ALA A 23 -8.29 7.37 3.42
C ALA A 23 -9.15 8.53 2.90
N GLN A 24 -10.12 9.00 3.69
CA GLN A 24 -10.94 10.15 3.30
C GLN A 24 -10.11 11.44 3.22
N GLU A 25 -9.17 11.65 4.15
CA GLU A 25 -8.26 12.79 4.10
C GLU A 25 -7.34 12.72 2.88
N GLU A 26 -6.78 11.56 2.60
CA GLU A 26 -5.86 11.38 1.47
C GLU A 26 -6.57 11.56 0.13
N ILE A 27 -7.78 11.02 -0.02
CA ILE A 27 -8.62 11.23 -1.21
C ILE A 27 -8.85 12.73 -1.44
N LYS A 28 -9.09 13.53 -0.40
CA LYS A 28 -9.25 14.98 -0.56
C LYS A 28 -7.99 15.65 -1.10
N LYS A 29 -6.80 15.23 -0.65
CA LYS A 29 -5.52 15.75 -1.17
C LYS A 29 -5.32 15.37 -2.64
N ILE A 30 -5.59 14.11 -2.97
CA ILE A 30 -5.50 13.60 -4.34
C ILE A 30 -6.45 14.38 -5.27
N MET A 31 -7.68 14.63 -4.84
CA MET A 31 -8.64 15.43 -5.60
C MET A 31 -8.18 16.88 -5.78
N GLY A 32 -7.48 17.47 -4.81
CA GLY A 32 -6.89 18.81 -4.92
C GLY A 32 -5.76 18.89 -5.94
N ASN A 33 -4.99 17.81 -6.08
CA ASN A 33 -3.79 17.73 -6.94
C ASN A 33 -3.95 16.72 -8.09
N MET A 34 -5.19 16.44 -8.51
CA MET A 34 -5.53 15.35 -9.43
C MET A 34 -4.82 15.43 -10.79
N LYS A 35 -4.36 16.62 -11.20
CA LYS A 35 -3.64 16.85 -12.46
C LYS A 35 -2.18 16.35 -12.43
N ASN A 36 -1.57 16.27 -11.25
CA ASN A 36 -0.18 15.85 -11.09
C ASN A 36 -0.07 14.34 -10.87
N TYR A 37 -1.10 13.75 -10.27
CA TYR A 37 -1.16 12.31 -10.03
C TYR A 37 -1.43 11.55 -11.32
N GLN A 38 -0.63 10.50 -11.54
CA GLN A 38 -0.97 9.44 -12.49
C GLN A 38 -1.51 8.23 -11.74
N PHE A 39 -2.60 7.67 -12.26
CA PHE A 39 -3.32 6.55 -11.63
C PHE A 39 -2.97 5.25 -12.34
N PHE A 40 -2.54 4.25 -11.57
CA PHE A 40 -2.18 2.93 -12.06
C PHE A 40 -3.07 1.86 -11.43
N THR A 41 -3.47 0.88 -12.23
CA THR A 41 -4.14 -0.33 -11.74
C THR A 41 -3.18 -1.51 -11.78
N GLY A 42 -3.46 -2.57 -11.01
CA GLY A 42 -2.69 -3.81 -11.07
C GLY A 42 -2.79 -4.48 -12.44
N GLU A 43 -1.96 -5.48 -12.69
CA GLU A 43 -1.89 -6.20 -13.99
C GLU A 43 -3.24 -6.77 -14.45
N SER A 44 -4.07 -7.21 -13.50
CA SER A 44 -5.42 -7.74 -13.77
C SER A 44 -6.43 -6.65 -14.15
N MET A 45 -6.06 -5.38 -14.02
CA MET A 45 -6.91 -4.20 -14.25
C MET A 45 -8.28 -4.28 -13.54
N ASN A 46 -8.34 -4.97 -12.39
CA ASN A 46 -9.58 -5.13 -11.65
C ASN A 46 -10.11 -3.75 -11.19
N PRO A 47 -11.32 -3.33 -11.62
CA PRO A 47 -11.90 -2.04 -11.22
C PRO A 47 -12.20 -1.94 -9.72
N ASP A 48 -12.37 -3.06 -9.03
CA ASP A 48 -12.57 -3.11 -7.58
C ASP A 48 -11.25 -3.07 -6.80
N GLY A 49 -10.14 -3.28 -7.50
CA GLY A 49 -8.78 -3.30 -6.95
C GLY A 49 -8.26 -1.92 -6.51
N MET A 50 -7.13 -1.94 -5.80
CA MET A 50 -6.47 -0.71 -5.39
C MET A 50 -5.80 -0.01 -6.59
N VAL A 51 -5.90 1.31 -6.62
CA VAL A 51 -5.20 2.17 -7.57
C VAL A 51 -3.92 2.68 -6.92
N GLY A 52 -2.79 2.48 -7.58
CA GLY A 52 -1.50 3.08 -7.23
C GLY A 52 -1.44 4.52 -7.71
N LEU A 53 -0.91 5.41 -6.86
CA LEU A 53 -0.80 6.83 -7.14
C LEU A 53 0.65 7.18 -7.39
N LEU A 54 1.00 7.52 -8.62
CA LEU A 54 2.33 8.00 -8.98
C LEU A 54 2.36 9.52 -8.93
N ASP A 55 3.35 10.05 -8.25
CA ASP A 55 3.66 11.47 -8.18
C ASP A 55 5.18 11.67 -8.19
N PHE A 56 5.60 12.91 -8.44
CA PHE A 56 7.00 13.29 -8.42
C PHE A 56 7.27 14.14 -7.17
N ARG A 57 8.45 13.97 -6.59
CA ARG A 57 8.89 14.84 -5.48
C ARG A 57 9.04 16.27 -5.98
N GLU A 58 9.36 17.20 -5.08
CA GLU A 58 9.59 18.62 -5.40
C GLU A 58 10.65 18.84 -6.49
N ASP A 59 11.53 17.87 -6.70
CA ASP A 59 12.54 17.88 -7.78
C ASP A 59 11.96 17.63 -9.18
N GLY A 60 10.70 17.18 -9.29
CA GLY A 60 10.02 16.87 -10.55
C GLY A 60 10.58 15.67 -11.31
N ILE A 61 11.53 14.95 -10.74
CA ILE A 61 12.29 13.89 -11.43
C ILE A 61 12.23 12.57 -10.67
N THR A 62 12.20 12.59 -9.35
CA THR A 62 12.15 11.38 -8.53
C THR A 62 10.70 10.91 -8.37
N PRO A 63 10.30 9.80 -9.03
CA PRO A 63 8.96 9.26 -8.87
C PRO A 63 8.81 8.56 -7.53
N PHE A 64 7.62 8.67 -6.93
CA PHE A 64 7.20 7.82 -5.83
C PHE A 64 5.78 7.33 -6.05
N MET A 65 5.52 6.10 -5.61
CA MET A 65 4.19 5.52 -5.64
C MET A 65 3.62 5.43 -4.23
N THR A 66 2.39 5.91 -4.08
CA THR A 66 1.64 5.83 -2.82
C THR A 66 0.61 4.72 -2.93
N PHE A 67 0.58 3.87 -1.91
CA PHE A 67 -0.35 2.75 -1.77
C PHE A 67 -0.97 2.75 -0.37
N PHE A 68 -2.21 2.31 -0.27
CA PHE A 68 -2.85 2.10 1.03
C PHE A 68 -2.32 0.82 1.66
N LYS A 69 -1.60 0.95 2.78
CA LYS A 69 -1.04 -0.19 3.51
C LYS A 69 -2.09 -1.24 3.86
N ASP A 70 -3.25 -0.80 4.35
CA ASP A 70 -4.33 -1.70 4.74
C ASP A 70 -5.01 -2.40 3.53
N GLY A 71 -4.70 -1.99 2.29
CA GLY A 71 -5.11 -2.65 1.06
C GLY A 71 -4.08 -3.61 0.46
N LEU A 72 -2.97 -3.85 1.15
CA LEU A 72 -1.89 -4.74 0.72
C LEU A 72 -1.69 -5.90 1.69
N GLU A 73 -1.39 -7.07 1.15
CA GLU A 73 -0.98 -8.25 1.92
C GLU A 73 0.54 -8.42 1.75
N ILE A 74 1.26 -8.56 2.87
CA ILE A 74 2.72 -8.67 2.86
C ILE A 74 3.10 -10.15 2.77
N GLU A 75 3.73 -10.55 1.67
CA GLU A 75 4.26 -11.89 1.48
C GLU A 75 5.79 -11.87 1.59
N LYS A 76 6.33 -12.72 2.47
CA LYS A 76 7.78 -12.95 2.56
C LYS A 76 8.17 -14.10 1.63
N CYS A 77 8.76 -13.78 0.49
CA CYS A 77 9.30 -14.79 -0.42
C CYS A 77 10.59 -15.40 0.17
N VAL A 78 10.48 -16.59 0.75
CA VAL A 78 11.63 -17.37 1.23
C VAL A 78 12.01 -18.35 0.13
N SER A 79 13.19 -18.23 -0.47
CA SER A 79 13.64 -19.24 -1.43
C SER A 79 13.93 -20.54 -0.66
N PRO A 80 13.33 -21.69 -1.04
CA PRO A 80 13.59 -22.96 -0.37
C PRO A 80 15.03 -23.45 -0.59
N PHE A 81 15.79 -22.80 -1.48
CA PHE A 81 17.11 -23.24 -1.95
C PHE A 81 18.30 -22.70 -1.13
N TYR A 82 18.09 -21.69 -0.28
CA TYR A 82 19.16 -21.16 0.60
C TYR A 82 18.65 -20.84 2.02
N PRO A 83 18.31 -21.85 2.83
CA PRO A 83 17.90 -21.63 4.21
C PRO A 83 19.03 -21.07 5.10
N SER A 84 20.31 -21.24 4.73
CA SER A 84 21.45 -20.83 5.57
C SER A 84 21.77 -19.34 5.57
N LEU A 85 21.35 -18.56 4.56
CA LEU A 85 21.57 -17.11 4.56
C LEU A 85 20.60 -16.35 5.46
N LEU A 86 19.51 -16.98 5.91
CA LEU A 86 18.49 -16.36 6.76
C LEU A 86 18.80 -16.40 8.26
N MET A 87 19.79 -17.19 8.69
CA MET A 87 20.21 -17.19 10.10
C MET A 87 21.26 -16.11 10.44
N SER A 88 21.85 -15.44 9.44
CA SER A 88 22.88 -14.42 9.68
C SER A 88 22.33 -13.02 10.01
N ASN A 89 21.05 -12.74 9.73
CA ASN A 89 20.47 -11.40 9.94
C ASN A 89 19.43 -11.35 11.07
N ASN A 90 19.54 -12.26 12.03
CA ASN A 90 18.91 -12.14 13.35
C ASN A 90 19.93 -11.64 14.38
N THR A 91 20.61 -10.55 14.06
CA THR A 91 21.37 -9.75 15.04
C THR A 91 21.18 -8.27 14.67
N LEU A 92 20.67 -7.52 15.64
CA LEU A 92 20.21 -6.11 15.62
C LEU A 92 18.72 -5.96 15.26
N MET A 93 17.79 -5.62 16.18
CA MET A 93 17.92 -5.03 17.50
C MET A 93 16.82 -5.55 18.44
N LEU A 94 17.15 -5.50 19.73
CA LEU A 94 16.24 -5.47 20.88
C LEU A 94 15.05 -4.55 20.66
#